data_AF-X8CEI0-F1
#
_entry.id   AF-X8CEI0-F1
#
_cell.length_a   1.000
_cell.length_b   1.000
_cell.length_c   1.000
_cell.angle_alpha   90.00
_cell.angle_beta   90.00
_cell.angle_gamma   90.00
#
_symmetry.space_group_name_H-M   'P 1'
#
loop_
_entity.id
_entity.type
_entity.pdbx_description
1 polymer ?
#
loop_
_entity_poly.entity_id
_entity_poly.type
_entity_poly.pdbx_seq_one_letter_code
_entity_poly.pdbx_strand_id
1 'polypeptide(L)'
;MVGTLRNPGDRRRQRRRIVGRQAHLPVTAIARSAEIPRSAKSAALGRQLDPAAYVLHRAWVGPMVLVVLDDPDDPTPYWLVSCRHPDRVLSALRS
;
A
#
# COMPACT_ATOMS: atom_id res chain seq x y z
N MET A 1 16.92 19.85 -35.94
CA MET A 1 15.90 20.87 -35.64
C MET A 1 15.18 20.42 -34.39
N VAL A 2 15.41 21.15 -33.29
CA VAL A 2 14.74 21.11 -31.95
C VAL A 2 14.74 19.75 -31.22
N GLY A 3 15.29 19.58 -30.03
CA GLY A 3 15.62 20.52 -28.97
C GLY A 3 15.06 19.97 -27.66
N THR A 4 15.96 19.47 -26.81
CA THR A 4 15.89 19.21 -25.37
C THR A 4 14.70 19.81 -24.62
N LEU A 5 14.09 19.02 -23.71
CA LEU A 5 13.84 19.47 -22.33
C LEU A 5 13.82 18.28 -21.36
N ARG A 6 15.02 17.99 -20.88
CA ARG A 6 15.32 17.33 -19.61
C ARG A 6 14.58 18.10 -18.51
N ASN A 7 13.58 17.51 -17.85
CA ASN A 7 12.99 18.14 -16.68
C ASN A 7 13.90 17.89 -15.46
N PRO A 8 14.54 18.91 -14.86
CA PRO A 8 15.56 18.72 -13.81
C PRO A 8 14.97 18.61 -12.38
N GLY A 9 13.66 18.44 -12.22
CA GLY A 9 12.97 18.57 -10.92
C GLY A 9 12.91 17.33 -10.02
N ASP A 10 13.11 16.12 -10.54
CA ASP A 10 12.63 14.88 -9.86
C ASP A 10 13.62 14.25 -8.85
N ARG A 11 14.71 14.95 -8.50
CA ARG A 11 15.81 14.34 -7.72
C ARG A 11 15.73 14.47 -6.20
N ARG A 12 14.63 14.92 -5.60
CA ARG A 12 14.63 15.27 -4.15
C ARG A 12 13.45 14.81 -3.29
N ARG A 13 12.73 13.72 -3.56
CA ARG A 13 11.66 13.27 -2.63
C ARG A 13 11.44 11.76 -2.56
N GLN A 14 12.47 10.96 -2.29
CA GLN A 14 12.23 9.52 -2.05
C GLN A 14 13.16 8.94 -0.99
N ARG A 15 12.67 8.83 0.25
CA ARG A 15 13.18 7.87 1.24
C ARG A 15 12.08 7.43 2.19
N ARG A 16 11.13 6.62 1.70
CA ARG A 16 10.38 5.63 2.51
C ARG A 16 9.54 4.74 1.60
N ARG A 17 9.76 3.43 1.68
CA ARG A 17 9.17 2.39 0.82
C ARG A 17 8.64 1.27 1.71
N ILE A 18 7.45 0.74 1.41
CA ILE A 18 6.98 -0.54 1.96
C ILE A 18 7.26 -1.64 0.94
N VAL A 19 7.86 -2.75 1.39
CA VAL A 19 8.28 -3.87 0.54
C VAL A 19 7.40 -5.08 0.82
N GLY A 20 6.61 -5.52 -0.16
CA GLY A 20 5.89 -6.78 -0.15
C GLY A 20 6.32 -7.65 -1.32
N ARG A 21 7.39 -8.43 -1.14
CA ARG A 21 8.09 -9.40 -2.03
C ARG A 21 8.25 -9.09 -3.53
N GLN A 22 7.31 -8.46 -4.25
CA GLN A 22 7.47 -8.02 -5.64
C GLN A 22 6.64 -6.77 -6.03
N ALA A 23 6.12 -5.98 -5.08
CA ALA A 23 5.40 -4.74 -5.39
C ALA A 23 5.88 -3.58 -4.51
N HIS A 24 6.10 -2.42 -5.14
CA HIS A 24 6.53 -1.18 -4.49
C HIS A 24 5.46 -0.12 -4.66
N LEU A 25 4.86 0.31 -3.55
CA LEU A 25 3.91 1.42 -3.54
C LEU A 25 4.61 2.70 -3.07
N PRO A 26 4.61 3.78 -3.88
CA PRO A 26 5.06 5.08 -3.41
C PRO A 26 4.09 5.62 -2.35
N VAL A 27 4.61 6.18 -1.24
CA VAL A 27 3.78 6.67 -0.12
C VAL A 27 2.82 7.78 -0.56
N THR A 28 3.14 8.51 -1.62
CA THR A 28 2.29 9.56 -2.19
C THR A 28 0.99 9.05 -2.78
N ALA A 29 0.93 7.79 -3.21
CA ALA A 29 -0.29 7.17 -3.73
C ALA A 29 -1.22 6.68 -2.61
N ILE A 30 -0.83 6.83 -1.34
CA ILE A 30 -1.63 6.36 -0.19
C ILE A 30 -2.60 7.45 0.24
N ALA A 31 -3.89 7.23 0.02
CA ALA A 31 -4.94 8.10 0.53
C ALA A 31 -5.25 7.84 2.01
N ARG A 32 -5.24 6.57 2.42
CA ARG A 32 -5.56 6.17 3.79
C ARG A 32 -4.89 4.85 4.16
N SER A 33 -4.60 4.68 5.44
CA SER A 33 -4.13 3.40 5.98
C SER A 33 -4.82 3.07 7.31
N ALA A 34 -5.19 1.80 7.51
CA ALA A 34 -5.84 1.33 8.73
C ALA A 34 -5.39 -0.09 9.11
N GLU A 35 -5.50 -0.42 10.39
CA GLU A 35 -5.35 -1.80 10.85
C GLU A 35 -6.62 -2.60 10.59
N ILE A 36 -6.46 -3.85 10.17
CA ILE A 36 -7.49 -4.87 10.18
C ILE A 36 -7.12 -5.88 11.28
N PRO A 37 -7.84 -5.90 12.42
CA PRO A 37 -7.54 -6.83 13.49
C PRO A 37 -7.85 -8.27 13.05
N ARG A 38 -7.27 -9.25 13.76
CA ARG A 38 -7.47 -10.68 13.47
C ARG A 38 -8.94 -11.09 13.36
N SER A 39 -9.81 -10.51 14.20
CA SER A 39 -11.25 -10.77 14.21
C SER A 39 -11.95 -10.33 12.90
N ALA A 40 -11.46 -9.28 12.24
CA ALA A 40 -12.03 -8.75 11.00
C ALA A 40 -11.36 -9.33 9.73
N LYS A 41 -10.24 -10.03 9.87
CA LYS A 41 -9.44 -10.55 8.75
C LYS A 41 -10.22 -11.47 7.81
N SER A 42 -11.05 -12.36 8.35
CA SER A 42 -11.84 -13.28 7.52
C SER A 42 -12.87 -12.55 6.67
N ALA A 43 -13.46 -11.46 7.17
CA ALA A 43 -14.38 -10.64 6.39
C ALA A 43 -13.65 -9.90 5.26
N ALA A 44 -12.50 -9.30 5.57
CA ALA A 44 -11.67 -8.57 4.61
C ALA A 44 -11.12 -9.44 3.47
N LEU A 45 -10.88 -10.73 3.71
CA LEU A 45 -10.42 -11.69 2.69
C LEU A 45 -11.55 -12.49 2.05
N GLY A 46 -12.76 -12.35 2.59
CA GLY A 46 -13.94 -13.10 2.16
C GLY A 46 -14.74 -12.33 1.12
N ARG A 47 -16.07 -12.33 1.29
CA ARG A 47 -17.02 -11.75 0.33
C ARG A 47 -16.85 -10.25 0.08
N GLN A 48 -16.14 -9.54 0.95
CA GLN A 48 -15.91 -8.10 0.83
C GLN A 48 -14.63 -7.77 0.06
N LEU A 49 -13.85 -8.78 -0.32
CA LEU A 49 -12.62 -8.59 -1.08
C LEU A 49 -12.94 -8.13 -2.50
N ASP A 50 -12.36 -7.00 -2.87
CA ASP A 50 -12.39 -6.50 -4.24
C ASP A 50 -11.40 -7.33 -5.09
N PRO A 51 -11.82 -7.87 -6.25
CA PRO A 51 -10.94 -8.63 -7.12
C PRO A 51 -9.75 -7.82 -7.67
N ALA A 52 -9.84 -6.48 -7.73
CA ALA A 52 -8.76 -5.61 -8.15
C ALA A 52 -7.77 -5.28 -7.01
N ALA A 53 -8.08 -5.66 -5.76
CA ALA A 53 -7.20 -5.38 -4.63
C ALA A 53 -5.92 -6.22 -4.67
N TYR A 54 -4.80 -5.60 -4.33
CA TYR A 54 -3.56 -6.33 -4.10
C TYR A 54 -3.58 -6.98 -2.71
N VAL A 55 -3.40 -8.30 -2.65
CA VAL A 55 -3.45 -9.05 -1.39
C VAL A 55 -2.14 -9.78 -1.12
N LEU A 56 -1.43 -9.36 -0.08
CA LEU A 56 -0.33 -10.11 0.52
C LEU A 56 -0.81 -10.81 1.79
N HIS A 57 -1.44 -11.97 1.60
CA HIS A 57 -1.98 -12.76 2.69
C HIS A 57 -0.98 -13.81 3.23
N ARG A 58 -0.82 -13.87 4.55
CA ARG A 58 -0.14 -14.94 5.27
C ARG A 58 -1.10 -15.54 6.29
N ALA A 59 -1.40 -16.83 6.15
CA ALA A 59 -2.40 -17.50 6.98
C ALA A 59 -2.03 -17.47 8.48
N TRP A 60 -0.73 -17.59 8.81
CA TRP A 60 -0.20 -17.62 10.18
C TRP A 60 0.00 -16.24 10.84
N VAL A 61 -0.34 -15.15 10.15
CA VAL A 61 -0.23 -13.78 10.70
C VAL A 61 -1.64 -13.27 11.01
N GLY A 62 -1.92 -12.95 12.27
CA GLY A 62 -3.25 -12.55 12.72
C GLY A 62 -3.77 -11.24 12.11
N PRO A 63 -3.06 -10.11 12.27
CA PRO A 63 -3.52 -8.81 11.78
C PRO A 63 -3.12 -8.54 10.33
N MET A 64 -3.77 -7.55 9.73
CA MET A 64 -3.39 -6.98 8.43
C MET A 64 -3.39 -5.45 8.50
N VAL A 65 -2.74 -4.83 7.51
CA VAL A 65 -2.85 -3.40 7.22
C VAL A 65 -3.60 -3.26 5.91
N LEU A 66 -4.61 -2.40 5.91
CA LEU A 66 -5.28 -1.88 4.73
C LEU A 66 -4.60 -0.58 4.31
N VAL A 67 -4.30 -0.45 3.02
CA VAL A 67 -3.75 0.77 2.42
C VAL A 67 -4.62 1.13 1.22
N VAL A 68 -5.40 2.19 1.31
CA VAL A 68 -6.25 2.71 0.22
C VAL A 68 -5.38 3.55 -0.71
N LEU A 69 -5.51 3.31 -2.00
CA LEU A 69 -4.76 4.01 -3.03
C LEU A 69 -5.60 5.11 -3.67
N ASP A 70 -4.95 6.18 -4.08
CA ASP A 70 -5.50 7.25 -4.92
C ASP A 70 -4.52 7.48 -6.07
N ASP A 71 -4.49 6.51 -6.98
CA ASP A 71 -3.69 6.54 -8.18
C ASP A 71 -4.64 6.47 -9.39
N PRO A 72 -4.78 7.56 -10.18
CA PRO A 72 -5.69 7.57 -11.32
C PRO A 72 -5.22 6.65 -12.46
N ASP A 73 -3.94 6.27 -12.48
CA ASP A 73 -3.34 5.43 -13.53
C ASP A 73 -3.31 3.93 -13.15
N ASP A 74 -3.65 3.57 -11.90
CA ASP A 74 -3.71 2.18 -11.41
C ASP A 74 -5.11 1.84 -10.87
N PRO A 75 -5.82 0.86 -11.45
CA PRO A 75 -7.15 0.46 -10.99
C PRO A 75 -7.17 -0.24 -9.62
N THR A 76 -6.01 -0.51 -9.00
CA THR A 76 -5.90 -1.17 -7.69
C THR A 76 -6.44 -0.27 -6.58
N PRO A 77 -7.62 -0.55 -5.97
CA PRO A 77 -8.24 0.42 -5.06
C PRO A 77 -7.57 0.43 -3.68
N TYR A 78 -7.04 -0.72 -3.26
CA TYR A 78 -6.36 -0.86 -1.98
C TYR A 78 -5.48 -2.11 -1.92
N TRP A 79 -4.56 -2.10 -0.97
CA TRP A 79 -3.71 -3.22 -0.61
C TRP A 79 -4.10 -3.79 0.75
N LEU A 80 -4.14 -5.11 0.86
CA LEU A 80 -4.29 -5.85 2.11
C LEU A 80 -3.02 -6.63 2.41
N VAL A 81 -2.29 -6.22 3.44
CA VAL A 81 -0.96 -6.77 3.75
C VAL A 81 -0.95 -7.36 5.15
N SER A 82 -0.64 -8.67 5.27
CA SER A 82 -0.48 -9.31 6.58
C SER A 82 0.73 -8.75 7.33
N CYS A 83 0.52 -8.27 8.55
CA CYS A 83 1.57 -7.66 9.38
C CYS A 83 1.40 -8.03 10.86
N ARG A 84 2.50 -8.39 11.54
CA ARG A 84 2.49 -8.72 12.98
C ARG A 84 2.44 -7.48 13.89
N HIS A 85 2.87 -6.32 13.38
CA HIS A 85 2.98 -5.06 14.12
C HIS A 85 2.37 -3.92 13.27
N PRO A 86 1.04 -3.90 13.09
CA PRO A 86 0.36 -2.93 12.23
C PRO A 86 0.57 -1.49 12.71
N ASP A 87 0.63 -1.26 14.02
CA ASP A 87 0.94 0.02 14.67
C ASP A 87 2.24 0.65 14.16
N ARG A 88 3.31 -0.15 14.04
CA ARG A 88 4.62 0.32 13.55
C ARG A 88 4.57 0.70 12.08
N VAL A 89 3.84 -0.07 11.28
CA VAL A 89 3.66 0.21 9.85
C VAL A 89 2.86 1.49 9.65
N LEU A 90 1.72 1.63 10.34
CA LEU A 90 0.88 2.81 10.25
C LEU A 90 1.61 4.07 10.72
N SER A 91 2.43 3.96 11.76
CA SER A 91 3.27 5.06 12.23
C SER A 91 4.32 5.46 11.19
N ALA A 92 4.94 4.49 10.51
CA ALA A 92 5.91 4.75 9.46
C ALA A 92 5.30 5.38 8.19
N LEU A 93 4.01 5.13 7.94
CA LEU A 93 3.26 5.73 6.82
C LEU A 93 2.84 7.18 7.05
N ARG A 94 2.73 7.59 8.32
CA ARG A 94 2.31 8.96 8.71
C ARG A 94 3.47 9.96 8.80
N SER A 95 4.71 9.50 8.69
CA SER A 95 5.93 10.29 8.92
C SER A 95 6.72 10.53 7.65
#